data_AF-A0A2T7UKL8-F1
#
_entry.id   AF-A0A2T7UKL8-F1
#
_cell.length_a   1.000
_cell.length_b   1.000
_cell.length_c   1.000
_cell.angle_alpha   90.00
_cell.angle_beta   90.00
_cell.angle_gamma   90.00
#
_symmetry.space_group_name_H-M   'P 1'
#
loop_
_entity.id
_entity.type
_entity.pdbx_description
1 polymer ?
#
loop_
_entity_poly.entity_id
_entity_poly.type
_entity_poly.pdbx_seq_one_letter_code
_entity_poly.pdbx_strand_id
1 'polypeptide(L)' 'MPGLCVTALIGAAGLVAVLRLWPANDQTFLRHDLPDLSADYLHLSEHGPHHTHAVFIDTLHRRWPKAA' A
#
# COMPACT_ATOMS: atom_id res chain seq x y z
N MET A 1 -19.89 26.71 -17.72
CA MET A 1 -19.34 25.39 -17.31
C MET A 1 -19.00 25.39 -15.81
N PRO A 2 -20.00 25.48 -14.91
CA PRO A 2 -19.74 25.53 -13.46
C PRO A 2 -19.17 24.23 -12.88
N GLY A 3 -19.45 23.08 -13.52
CA GLY A 3 -18.93 21.77 -13.07
C GLY A 3 -17.40 21.67 -13.08
N LEU A 4 -16.72 22.32 -14.04
CA LEU A 4 -15.26 22.31 -14.12
C LEU A 4 -14.61 23.03 -12.92
N CYS A 5 -15.25 24.10 -12.43
CA CYS A 5 -14.76 24.84 -11.27
C CYS A 5 -14.91 24.00 -9.99
N VAL A 6 -16.02 23.27 -9.86
CA VAL A 6 -16.27 22.39 -8.71
C VAL A 6 -15.25 21.25 -8.67
N THR A 7 -15.03 20.56 -9.78
CA THR A 7 -14.04 19.46 -9.81
C THR A 7 -12.61 19.95 -9.61
N ALA A 8 -12.26 21.12 -10.13
CA ALA A 8 -10.95 21.74 -9.88
C ALA A 8 -10.74 22.05 -8.40
N LEU A 9 -11.74 22.59 -7.71
CA LEU A 9 -11.67 22.87 -6.27
C LEU A 9 -11.53 21.59 -5.44
N ILE A 10 -12.28 20.54 -5.79
CA ILE A 10 -12.17 19.23 -5.13
C ILE A 10 -10.77 18.65 -5.32
N GLY A 11 -10.24 18.69 -6.54
CA GLY A 11 -8.88 18.20 -6.84
C GLY A 11 -7.80 18.97 -6.08
N ALA A 12 -7.90 20.30 -6.04
CA ALA A 12 -6.95 21.15 -5.31
C ALA A 12 -6.99 20.88 -3.79
N ALA A 13 -8.19 20.74 -3.22
CA ALA A 13 -8.35 20.40 -1.81
C ALA A 13 -7.74 19.02 -1.49
N GLY A 14 -7.97 18.02 -2.35
CA GLY A 14 -7.37 16.69 -2.21
C GLY A 14 -5.83 16.73 -2.25
N LEU A 15 -5.25 17.49 -3.19
CA LEU A 15 -3.80 17.65 -3.29
C LEU A 15 -3.20 18.27 -2.03
N VAL A 16 -3.80 19.35 -1.52
CA VAL A 16 -3.35 19.99 -0.27
C VAL A 16 -3.47 19.03 0.91
N ALA A 17 -4.57 18.27 1.00
CA ALA A 17 -4.77 17.29 2.06
C ALA A 17 -3.69 16.20 2.04
N VAL A 18 -3.36 15.63 0.88
CA VAL A 18 -2.27 14.66 0.76
C VAL A 18 -0.95 15.25 1.22
N LEU A 19 -0.58 16.44 0.73
CA LEU A 19 0.70 17.06 1.10
C LEU A 19 0.82 17.41 2.61
N ARG A 20 -0.31 17.54 3.33
CA ARG A 20 -0.35 17.92 4.74
C ARG A 20 -0.57 16.77 5.70
N LEU A 21 -1.40 15.81 5.30
CA LEU A 21 -1.85 14.71 6.17
C LEU A 21 -1.07 13.43 5.90
N TRP A 22 -0.39 13.29 4.76
CA TRP A 22 0.40 12.10 4.47
C TRP A 22 1.55 11.98 5.49
N PRO A 23 1.74 10.81 6.13
CA PRO A 23 2.82 10.62 7.07
C PRO A 23 4.18 10.80 6.39
N ALA A 24 5.06 11.60 6.99
CA ALA A 24 6.45 11.73 6.52
C ALA A 24 7.21 10.39 6.57
N ASN A 25 6.79 9.49 7.47
CA ASN A 25 7.34 8.15 7.61
C ASN A 25 6.27 7.10 7.24
N ASP A 26 5.87 7.10 5.97
CA ASP A 26 5.06 6.02 5.41
C ASP A 26 5.90 4.75 5.34
N GLN A 27 5.57 3.76 6.18
CA GLN A 27 6.35 2.53 6.28
C GLN A 27 6.05 1.67 5.05
N THR A 28 6.95 1.77 4.08
CA THR A 28 6.94 0.91 2.87
C THR A 28 7.12 -0.56 3.25
N PHE A 29 7.90 -0.83 4.30
CA PHE A 29 8.21 -2.17 4.78
C PHE A 29 7.25 -2.60 5.90
N LEU A 30 6.26 -3.42 5.56
CA LEU A 30 5.32 -4.00 6.53
C LEU A 30 5.69 -5.47 6.79
N ARG A 31 5.97 -5.81 8.06
CA ARG A 31 6.11 -7.22 8.46
C ARG A 31 4.74 -7.88 8.37
N HIS A 32 4.63 -8.92 7.56
CA HIS A 32 3.44 -9.75 7.48
C HIS A 32 3.84 -11.21 7.30
N ASP A 33 3.00 -12.11 7.81
CA ASP A 33 3.19 -13.55 7.70
C ASP A 33 2.31 -14.09 6.57
N LEU A 34 2.86 -15.01 5.76
CA LEU A 34 2.14 -15.74 4.71
C LEU A 34 1.98 -17.22 5.12
N PRO A 35 1.14 -17.54 6.13
CA PRO A 35 1.04 -18.89 6.68
C PRO A 35 0.44 -19.92 5.71
N ASP A 36 -0.27 -19.48 4.67
CA ASP A 36 -0.96 -20.35 3.70
C ASP A 36 -0.13 -20.64 2.43
N LEU A 37 1.08 -20.10 2.30
CA LEU A 37 1.92 -20.38 1.12
C LEU A 37 2.62 -21.74 1.30
N SER A 38 2.48 -22.63 0.31
CA SER A 38 3.24 -23.88 0.33
C SER A 38 4.74 -23.57 0.25
N ALA A 39 5.55 -24.35 0.98
CA ALA A 39 6.99 -24.13 1.12
C ALA A 39 7.76 -24.05 -0.21
N ASP A 40 7.20 -24.60 -1.28
CA ASP A 40 7.81 -24.65 -2.63
C ASP A 40 7.53 -23.41 -3.50
N TYR A 41 6.79 -22.42 -3.01
CA TYR A 41 6.65 -21.15 -3.75
C TYR A 41 7.99 -20.41 -3.77
N LEU A 42 8.49 -20.09 -4.97
CA LEU A 42 9.73 -19.35 -5.21
C LEU A 42 9.86 -18.10 -4.32
N HIS A 43 8.74 -17.46 -4.01
CA HIS A 43 8.67 -16.29 -3.13
C HIS A 43 9.17 -16.54 -1.70
N LEU A 44 8.90 -17.73 -1.11
CA LEU A 44 9.44 -18.12 0.20
C LEU A 44 10.94 -18.43 0.13
N SER A 45 11.44 -18.90 -1.01
CA SER A 45 12.88 -19.18 -1.16
C SER A 45 13.73 -17.91 -1.21
N GLU A 46 13.17 -16.80 -1.70
CA GLU A 46 13.86 -15.50 -1.77
C GLU A 46 13.77 -14.70 -0.46
N HIS A 47 12.66 -14.82 0.29
CA HIS A 47 12.38 -13.93 1.42
C HIS A 47 12.14 -14.66 2.76
N GLY A 48 11.90 -15.97 2.77
CA GLY A 48 11.58 -16.74 3.97
C GLY A 48 10.14 -16.55 4.47
N PRO A 49 9.70 -17.30 5.50
CA PRO A 49 8.33 -17.26 6.01
C PRO A 49 7.98 -16.00 6.82
N HIS A 50 8.99 -15.28 7.32
CA HIS A 50 8.84 -14.03 8.06
C HIS A 50 9.65 -12.94 7.37
N HIS A 51 9.09 -12.29 6.36
CA HIS A 51 9.80 -11.27 5.60
C HIS A 51 9.27 -9.86 5.82
N THR A 52 10.14 -8.90 5.53
CA THR A 52 9.88 -7.47 5.61
C THR A 52 10.28 -6.89 4.25
N HIS A 53 9.32 -6.80 3.33
CA HIS A 53 9.51 -6.20 2.00
C HIS A 53 8.49 -5.07 1.78
N ALA A 54 8.73 -4.28 0.74
CA ALA A 54 7.77 -3.28 0.31
C ALA A 54 6.48 -3.96 -0.17
N VAL A 55 5.33 -3.57 0.36
CA VAL A 55 4.04 -4.16 -0.07
C VAL A 55 3.64 -3.55 -1.40
N PHE A 56 3.61 -4.38 -2.45
CA PHE A 56 3.07 -4.03 -3.76
C PHE A 56 1.77 -4.80 -3.99
N ILE A 57 0.75 -4.14 -4.55
CA ILE A 57 -0.48 -4.85 -4.91
C ILE A 57 -0.21 -5.74 -6.11
N ASP A 58 -0.19 -7.06 -5.86
CA ASP A 58 0.05 -8.09 -6.86
C ASP A 58 -0.94 -9.26 -6.69
N THR A 59 -0.64 -10.40 -7.32
CA THR A 59 -1.48 -11.61 -7.26
C THR A 59 -1.59 -12.20 -5.85
N LEU A 60 -0.55 -12.04 -5.02
CA LEU A 60 -0.47 -12.49 -3.63
C LEU A 60 -1.02 -11.43 -2.66
N HIS A 61 -0.77 -10.14 -2.93
CA HIS A 61 -1.14 -8.99 -2.12
C HIS A 61 -2.30 -8.21 -2.74
N ARG A 62 -3.47 -8.84 -2.91
CA ARG A 62 -4.62 -8.20 -3.56
C ARG A 62 -5.20 -7.00 -2.79
N ARG A 63 -4.81 -6.81 -1.54
CA ARG A 63 -5.35 -5.79 -0.64
C ARG A 63 -4.24 -5.25 0.24
N TRP A 64 -4.34 -3.96 0.57
CA TRP A 64 -3.45 -3.38 1.57
C TRP A 64 -3.66 -4.10 2.91
N PRO A 65 -2.58 -4.50 3.62
CA PRO A 65 -2.67 -5.12 4.92
C PRO A 65 -3.37 -4.18 5.89
N LYS A 66 -4.30 -4.71 6.69
CA LYS A 66 -4.80 -3.95 7.84
C LYS A 66 -3.69 -3.93 8.88
N ALA A 67 -3.43 -2.77 9.48
CA ALA A 67 -2.63 -2.72 10.69
C ALA A 67 -3.25 -3.68 11.72
N ALA A 68 -2.43 -4.57 12.26
CA ALA A 68 -2.82 -5.46 13.35
C ALA A 68 -3.09 -4.66 14.63
#